data_AF-A0A9P3TD00-F1
#
_entry.id   AF-A0A9P3TD00-F1
#
_cell.length_a   1.000
_cell.length_b   1.000
_cell.length_c   1.000
_cell.angle_alpha   90.00
_cell.angle_beta   90.00
_cell.angle_gamma   90.00
#
_symmetry.space_group_name_H-M   'P 1'
#
loop_
_entity.id
_entity.type
_entity.pdbx_description
1 polymer ?
#
loop_
_entity_poly.entity_id
_entity_poly.type
_entity_poly.pdbx_seq_one_letter_code
_entity_poly.pdbx_strand_id
1 'polypeptide(L)' 'MWERIYQAGKDEQYKFQHYGINSIAEVVGWARPDDTPPRNGRTNKALRALGHPVHVNI' A
#
# COMPACT_ATOMS: atom_id res chain seq x y z
N MET A 1 -0.14 -14.74 -0.73
CA MET A 1 -0.61 -13.51 -0.05
C MET A 1 -0.64 -12.33 -1.01
N TRP A 2 0.51 -11.99 -1.64
CA TRP A 2 0.60 -10.95 -2.68
C TRP A 2 -0.41 -11.11 -3.82
N GLU A 3 -0.70 -12.35 -4.22
CA GLU A 3 -1.72 -12.63 -5.24
C GLU A 3 -3.14 -12.24 -4.81
N ARG A 4 -3.50 -12.45 -3.55
CA ARG A 4 -4.81 -12.03 -3.01
C ARG A 4 -4.94 -10.51 -2.94
N ILE A 5 -3.84 -9.85 -2.56
CA ILE A 5 -3.74 -8.37 -2.52
C ILE A 5 -3.86 -7.81 -3.95
N TYR A 6 -3.19 -8.44 -4.91
CA TYR A 6 -3.27 -8.07 -6.33
C TYR A 6 -4.69 -8.23 -6.87
N GLN A 7 -5.33 -9.38 -6.64
CA GLN A 7 -6.71 -9.63 -7.04
C GLN A 7 -7.67 -8.61 -6.41
N ALA A 8 -7.55 -8.33 -5.11
CA ALA A 8 -8.38 -7.35 -4.42
C ALA A 8 -8.26 -5.92 -4.97
N GLY A 9 -7.14 -5.58 -5.64
CA GLY A 9 -6.90 -4.27 -6.22
C GLY A 9 -7.10 -4.17 -7.74
N LYS A 10 -7.07 -5.29 -8.48
CA LYS A 10 -7.04 -5.30 -9.95
C LYS A 10 -8.12 -6.15 -10.61
N ASP A 11 -8.62 -7.18 -9.94
CA ASP A 11 -9.62 -8.09 -10.49
C ASP A 11 -11.02 -7.53 -10.22
N GLU A 12 -11.82 -7.29 -11.26
CA GLU A 12 -13.16 -6.71 -11.10
C GLU A 12 -14.10 -7.57 -10.25
N GLN A 13 -13.90 -8.89 -10.20
CA GLN A 13 -14.70 -9.80 -9.38
C GLN A 13 -14.37 -9.68 -7.89
N TYR A 14 -13.11 -9.42 -7.57
CA TYR A 14 -12.61 -9.36 -6.18
C TYR A 14 -12.31 -7.93 -5.71
N LYS A 15 -12.53 -6.94 -6.58
CA LYS A 15 -12.31 -5.53 -6.30
C LYS A 15 -13.29 -5.05 -5.24
N PHE A 16 -12.73 -4.57 -4.14
CA PHE A 16 -13.51 -3.81 -3.17
C PHE A 16 -13.82 -2.41 -3.74
N GLN A 17 -15.10 -2.12 -3.93
CA GLN A 17 -15.55 -0.84 -4.45
C GLN A 17 -15.07 0.30 -3.53
N HIS A 18 -14.50 1.37 -4.11
CA HIS A 18 -13.88 2.50 -3.40
C HIS A 18 -12.64 2.16 -2.55
N TYR A 19 -12.15 0.92 -2.58
CA TYR A 19 -10.96 0.48 -1.86
C TYR A 19 -9.78 0.36 -2.84
N GLY A 20 -9.06 1.46 -3.02
CA GLY A 20 -7.93 1.52 -3.95
C GLY A 20 -6.70 0.78 -3.45
N ILE A 21 -5.76 0.52 -4.36
CA ILE A 21 -4.50 -0.20 -4.05
C ILE A 21 -3.69 0.45 -2.92
N ASN A 22 -3.79 1.77 -2.74
CA ASN A 22 -3.15 2.48 -1.63
C ASN A 22 -3.73 2.07 -0.27
N SER A 23 -5.05 1.91 -0.17
CA SER A 23 -5.71 1.47 1.07
C SER A 23 -5.34 0.02 1.40
N ILE A 24 -5.25 -0.83 0.37
CA ILE A 24 -4.83 -2.22 0.54
C ILE A 24 -3.36 -2.29 0.97
N ALA A 25 -2.46 -1.53 0.33
CA ALA A 25 -1.05 -1.47 0.69
C ALA A 25 -0.83 -0.98 2.12
N GLU A 26 -1.66 -0.03 2.58
CA GLU A 26 -1.62 0.45 3.96
C GLU A 26 -1.99 -0.65 4.94
N VAL A 27 -3.11 -1.36 4.71
CA VAL A 27 -3.54 -2.49 5.57
C VAL A 27 -2.48 -3.59 5.61
N VAL A 28 -1.91 -3.94 4.46
CA VAL A 28 -0.89 -4.99 4.37
C VAL A 28 0.37 -4.59 5.13
N GLY A 29 0.84 -3.35 4.97
CA GLY A 29 2.03 -2.90 5.68
C GLY A 29 1.81 -2.71 7.19
N TRP A 30 0.58 -2.45 7.64
CA TRP A 30 0.24 -2.51 9.08
C TRP A 30 0.16 -3.95 9.60
N ALA A 31 -0.38 -4.87 8.81
CA ALA A 31 -0.53 -6.26 9.21
C ALA A 31 0.80 -7.03 9.21
N ARG A 32 1.77 -6.64 8.36
CA ARG A 32 3.07 -7.30 8.20
C ARG A 32 4.21 -6.28 8.04
N PRO A 33 4.49 -5.47 9.07
CA PRO A 33 5.51 -4.43 8.99
C PRO A 33 6.92 -4.96 8.73
N ASP A 34 7.21 -6.20 9.15
CA ASP A 34 8.52 -6.85 8.94
C ASP A 34 8.80 -7.19 7.46
N ASP A 35 7.75 -7.52 6.70
CA ASP A 35 7.87 -7.86 5.28
C ASP A 35 7.74 -6.62 4.38
N THR A 36 6.90 -5.67 4.79
CA THR A 36 6.58 -4.46 4.02
C THR A 36 6.17 -3.36 4.99
N PRO A 37 6.86 -2.19 5.00
CA PRO A 37 6.44 -1.10 5.86
C PRO A 37 5.06 -0.56 5.45
N PRO A 38 4.27 0.01 6.36
CA PRO A 38 3.02 0.69 6.03
C PRO A 38 3.31 1.89 5.12
N ARG A 39 2.79 1.83 3.89
CA ARG A 39 3.09 2.81 2.82
C ARG A 39 1.79 3.29 2.22
N ASN A 40 1.42 4.54 2.52
CA ASN A 40 0.39 5.28 1.81
C ASN A 40 0.91 6.68 1.42
N GLY A 41 0.11 7.45 0.67
CA GLY A 41 0.49 8.80 0.24
C GLY A 41 0.85 9.75 1.39
N ARG A 42 0.21 9.63 2.57
CA ARG A 42 0.47 10.47 3.76
C ARG A 42 1.79 10.07 4.43
N THR A 43 2.02 8.78 4.63
CA THR A 43 3.27 8.24 5.21
C THR A 43 4.46 8.52 4.31
N ASN A 44 4.31 8.33 2.99
CA ASN A 44 5.38 8.66 2.03
C ASN A 44 5.71 10.16 2.06
N LYS A 45 4.71 11.04 2.17
CA LYS A 45 4.91 12.48 2.28
C LYS A 45 5.64 12.86 3.57
N ALA A 46 5.25 12.28 4.71
CA ALA A 46 5.92 12.51 5.99
C ALA A 46 7.37 12.01 5.98
N LEU A 47 7.62 10.79 5.49
CA LEU A 47 8.96 10.22 5.39
C LEU A 47 9.88 11.05 4.46
N ARG A 48 9.34 11.57 3.34
CA ARG A 48 10.08 12.52 2.50
C ARG A 48 10.40 13.82 3.22
N ALA A 49 9.46 14.38 3.97
CA ALA A 49 9.67 15.61 4.74
C ALA A 49 10.75 15.44 5.83
N LEU A 50 10.90 14.24 6.37
CA LEU A 50 11.93 13.87 7.34
C LEU A 50 13.30 13.54 6.69
N GLY A 51 13.43 13.62 5.37
CA GLY A 51 14.69 13.40 4.66
C GLY A 51 14.99 11.94 4.30
N HIS A 52 14.03 11.02 4.46
CA HIS A 52 14.25 9.63 4.06
C HIS A 52 14.17 9.46 2.53
N PRO A 53 15.01 8.62 1.91
CA PRO A 53 15.03 8.37 0.46
C PRO A 53 13.84 7.50 0.02
N VAL A 54 12.65 8.09 -0.03
CA VAL A 54 11.39 7.41 -0.38
C VAL A 54 11.17 7.38 -1.90
N HIS A 55 11.35 6.20 -2.48
CA HIS A 55 11.01 5.89 -3.87
C HIS A 55 9.52 5.55 -3.95
N VAL A 56 8.77 6.30 -4.76
CA VAL A 56 7.37 6.03 -5.06
C VAL A 56 7.35 5.59 -6.51
N ASN A 57 7.17 4.29 -6.75
CA ASN A 57 6.93 3.81 -8.10
C ASN A 57 5.50 4.24 -8.45
N ILE A 58 5.38 5.21 -9.35
CA ILE A 58 4.12 5.69 -9.94
C ILE A 58 3.71 4.70 -11.04
#